data_AF-A0A7J8AN38-F1
#
_entry.id   AF-A0A7J8AN38-F1
#
_cell.length_a   1.000
_cell.length_b   1.000
_cell.length_c   1.000
_cell.angle_alpha   90.00
_cell.angle_beta   90.00
_cell.angle_gamma   90.00
#
_symmetry.space_group_name_H-M   'P 1'
#
loop_
_entity.id
_entity.type
_entity.pdbx_description
1 polymer ?
#
loop_
_entity_poly.entity_id
_entity_poly.type
_entity_poly.pdbx_seq_one_letter_code
_entity_poly.pdbx_strand_id
1 'polypeptide(L)'
;MRRAQEEVLHSRHAELKDRLRRISQGYDRLRKVSHQGYGAEAEFEEPRVIDLWDLAQSANFSEKELEAFREELKHFEVKIEKHNHYQKQLEISHQKLRHVERFGDQEHLSRNKERYALLEEKTKELGYKVKKHLQDLSGRISRARHNEL
;
A
#
# COMPACT_ATOMS: atom_id res chain seq x y z
N MET A 1 9.02 37.33 -4.12
CA MET A 1 7.84 37.09 -3.24
C MET A 1 7.11 35.78 -3.58
N ARG A 2 6.52 35.60 -4.78
CA ARG A 2 5.76 34.36 -5.11
C ARG A 2 6.58 33.05 -5.05
N ARG A 3 7.80 33.02 -5.59
CA ARG A 3 8.68 31.82 -5.55
C ARG A 3 9.05 31.37 -4.12
N ALA A 4 9.28 32.32 -3.21
CA ALA A 4 9.62 31.99 -1.82
C ALA A 4 8.42 31.40 -1.05
N GLN A 5 7.20 31.86 -1.34
CA GLN A 5 5.98 31.25 -0.80
C GLN A 5 5.74 29.84 -1.38
N GLU A 6 6.01 29.63 -2.67
CA GLU A 6 5.95 28.30 -3.28
C GLU A 6 6.96 27.34 -2.63
N GLU A 7 8.21 27.75 -2.42
CA GLU A 7 9.22 26.90 -1.77
C GLU A 7 8.83 26.50 -0.33
N VAL A 8 8.30 27.44 0.44
CA VAL A 8 7.79 27.16 1.80
C VAL A 8 6.60 26.19 1.77
N LEU A 9 5.69 26.33 0.81
CA LEU A 9 4.57 25.41 0.64
C LEU A 9 5.03 24.00 0.25
N HIS A 10 6.00 23.87 -0.67
CA HIS A 10 6.57 22.59 -1.06
C HIS A 10 7.28 21.91 0.12
N SER A 11 8.03 22.67 0.91
CA SER A 11 8.71 22.18 2.11
C SER A 11 7.70 21.65 3.15
N ARG A 12 6.65 22.42 3.46
CA ARG A 12 5.58 21.97 4.38
C ARG A 12 4.83 20.74 3.86
N HIS A 13 4.55 20.69 2.56
CA HIS A 13 3.88 19.54 1.96
C HIS A 13 4.74 18.27 2.03
N ALA A 14 6.05 18.40 1.83
CA ALA A 14 6.99 17.30 2.00
C ALA A 14 7.03 16.80 3.45
N GLU A 15 7.07 17.71 4.43
CA GLU A 15 7.07 17.36 5.85
C GLU A 15 5.79 16.62 6.26
N LEU A 16 4.63 17.10 5.80
CA LEU A 16 3.34 16.45 6.06
C LEU A 16 3.28 15.04 5.48
N LYS A 17 3.77 14.85 4.25
CA LYS A 17 3.86 13.52 3.63
C LYS A 17 4.76 12.58 4.43
N ASP A 18 5.88 13.09 4.94
CA ASP A 18 6.82 12.27 5.70
C ASP A 18 6.26 11.88 7.07
N ARG A 19 5.54 12.80 7.75
CA ARG A 19 4.78 12.50 8.97
C ARG A 19 3.68 11.47 8.73
N LEU A 20 2.88 11.63 7.67
CA LEU A 20 1.84 10.67 7.30
C LEU A 20 2.44 9.30 7.05
N ARG A 21 3.57 9.22 6.33
CA ARG A 21 4.29 7.97 6.08
C ARG A 21 4.71 7.28 7.38
N ARG A 22 5.29 8.02 8.33
CA ARG A 22 5.68 7.47 9.65
C ARG A 22 4.48 6.97 10.45
N ILE A 23 3.37 7.69 10.44
CA ILE A 23 2.14 7.28 11.13
C ILE A 23 1.59 6.00 10.50
N SER A 24 1.49 5.94 9.16
CA SER A 24 1.02 4.73 8.47
C SER A 24 1.91 3.53 8.78
N GLN A 25 3.23 3.68 8.75
CA GLN A 25 4.17 2.61 9.12
C GLN A 25 4.02 2.16 10.58
N GLY A 26 3.85 3.11 11.51
CA GLY A 26 3.61 2.80 12.92
C GLY A 26 2.30 2.04 13.13
N TYR A 27 1.24 2.45 12.43
CA TYR A 27 -0.06 1.78 12.45
C TYR A 27 0.03 0.36 11.88
N ASP A 28 0.66 0.17 10.72
CA ASP A 28 0.83 -1.15 10.11
C ASP A 28 1.65 -2.08 11.03
N ARG A 29 2.67 -1.54 11.73
CA ARG A 29 3.46 -2.31 12.71
C ARG A 29 2.63 -2.70 13.93
N LEU A 30 1.87 -1.77 14.51
CA LEU A 30 0.99 -2.05 15.65
C LEU A 30 -0.03 -3.13 15.29
N ARG A 31 -0.60 -3.03 14.09
CA ARG A 31 -1.57 -3.99 13.58
C ARG A 31 -0.94 -5.36 13.38
N LYS A 32 0.25 -5.44 12.76
CA LYS A 32 1.02 -6.69 12.66
C LYS A 32 1.28 -7.32 14.03
N VAL A 33 1.73 -6.54 15.02
CA VAL A 33 1.98 -7.04 16.39
C VAL A 33 0.69 -7.50 17.07
N SER A 34 -0.43 -6.81 16.83
CA SER A 34 -1.74 -7.18 17.35
C SER A 34 -2.25 -8.51 16.78
N HIS A 35 -2.09 -8.75 15.48
CA HIS A 35 -2.50 -10.00 14.85
C HIS A 35 -1.52 -11.15 15.09
N GLN A 36 -0.23 -10.85 15.30
CA GLN A 36 0.80 -11.84 15.65
C GLN A 36 0.76 -12.30 17.11
N GLY A 37 -0.29 -12.00 17.89
CA GLY A 37 -0.42 -12.52 19.26
C GLY A 37 -0.23 -14.04 19.30
N TYR A 38 0.77 -14.51 20.08
CA TYR A 38 1.20 -15.89 20.44
C TYR A 38 0.58 -17.11 19.71
N GLY A 39 0.35 -17.05 18.40
CA GLY A 39 -0.22 -18.13 17.59
C GLY A 39 0.58 -18.31 16.32
N ALA A 40 1.11 -19.52 16.10
CA ALA A 40 2.08 -19.83 15.06
C ALA A 40 1.48 -20.08 13.66
N GLU A 41 0.19 -19.86 13.45
CA GLU A 41 -0.51 -20.14 12.18
C GLU A 41 -1.39 -18.95 11.76
N ALA A 42 -0.76 -17.82 11.44
CA ALA A 42 -1.46 -16.75 10.72
C ALA A 42 -1.61 -17.19 9.25
N GLU A 43 -2.84 -17.34 8.78
CA GLU A 43 -3.13 -17.75 7.40
C GLU A 43 -2.73 -16.68 6.36
N PHE A 44 -2.65 -15.43 6.78
CA PHE A 44 -2.32 -14.27 5.97
C PHE A 44 -1.26 -13.42 6.67
N GLU A 45 -0.32 -12.84 5.92
CA GLU A 45 0.75 -12.00 6.49
C GLU A 45 0.42 -10.50 6.46
N GLU A 46 -0.45 -10.09 5.53
CA GLU A 46 -0.82 -8.69 5.35
C GLU A 46 -1.97 -8.30 6.31
N PRO A 47 -1.76 -7.35 7.23
CA PRO A 47 -2.78 -7.01 8.24
C PRO A 47 -4.13 -6.58 7.64
N ARG A 48 -4.13 -5.98 6.44
CA ARG A 48 -5.37 -5.62 5.72
C ARG A 48 -6.17 -6.83 5.29
N VAL A 49 -5.50 -7.90 4.91
CA VAL A 49 -6.13 -9.14 4.47
C VAL A 49 -6.67 -9.90 5.69
N ILE A 50 -5.92 -9.91 6.80
CA ILE A 50 -6.34 -10.51 8.07
C ILE A 50 -7.66 -9.89 8.55
N ASP A 51 -7.77 -8.57 8.69
CA ASP A 51 -9.05 -7.98 9.15
C ASP A 51 -10.21 -8.28 8.18
N LEU A 52 -9.97 -8.31 6.86
CA LEU A 52 -11.03 -8.65 5.91
C LEU A 52 -11.48 -10.10 6.10
N TRP A 53 -10.54 -11.01 6.37
CA TRP A 53 -10.85 -12.40 6.65
C TRP A 53 -11.63 -12.56 7.96
N ASP A 54 -11.17 -11.94 9.05
CA ASP A 54 -11.87 -11.95 10.34
C ASP A 54 -13.30 -11.39 10.20
N LEU A 55 -13.45 -10.28 9.46
CA LEU A 55 -14.76 -9.70 9.18
C LEU A 55 -15.62 -10.61 8.31
N ALA A 56 -15.05 -11.29 7.31
CA ALA A 56 -15.77 -12.23 6.46
C ALA A 56 -16.21 -13.48 7.22
N GLN A 57 -15.38 -14.03 8.11
CA GLN A 57 -15.75 -15.14 8.97
C GLN A 57 -16.91 -14.78 9.92
N SER A 58 -16.99 -13.53 10.35
CA SER A 58 -18.12 -13.01 11.15
C SER A 58 -19.35 -12.59 10.33
N ALA A 59 -19.28 -12.67 9.00
CA ALA A 59 -20.38 -12.31 8.11
C ALA A 59 -21.24 -13.52 7.74
N ASN A 60 -22.45 -13.27 7.24
CA ASN A 60 -23.40 -14.31 6.85
C ASN A 60 -23.07 -14.92 5.47
N PHE A 61 -21.82 -15.36 5.25
CA PHE A 61 -21.44 -16.10 4.06
C PHE A 61 -21.79 -17.59 4.19
N SER A 62 -22.18 -18.22 3.08
CA SER A 62 -22.17 -19.67 3.00
C SER A 62 -20.73 -20.21 2.95
N GLU A 63 -20.52 -21.47 3.32
CA GLU A 63 -19.19 -22.11 3.32
C GLU A 63 -18.51 -22.03 1.95
N LYS A 64 -19.28 -22.17 0.86
CA LYS A 64 -18.78 -22.04 -0.53
C LYS A 64 -18.35 -20.61 -0.86
N GLU A 65 -19.11 -19.62 -0.42
CA GLU A 65 -18.77 -18.21 -0.64
C GLU A 65 -17.56 -17.80 0.20
N LEU A 66 -17.45 -18.33 1.42
CA LEU A 66 -16.33 -18.09 2.30
C LEU A 66 -15.02 -18.66 1.73
N GLU A 67 -15.04 -19.88 1.17
CA GLU A 67 -13.85 -20.46 0.53
C GLU A 67 -13.49 -19.69 -0.76
N ALA A 68 -14.47 -19.29 -1.58
CA ALA A 68 -14.20 -18.44 -2.74
C ALA A 68 -13.60 -17.09 -2.33
N PHE A 69 -14.08 -16.50 -1.23
CA PHE A 69 -13.55 -15.25 -0.68
C PHE A 69 -12.13 -15.42 -0.14
N ARG A 70 -11.84 -16.55 0.49
CA ARG A 70 -10.50 -16.94 0.98
C ARG A 70 -9.48 -17.01 -0.16
N GLU A 71 -9.82 -17.68 -1.26
CA GLU A 71 -8.97 -17.73 -2.45
C GLU A 71 -8.74 -16.33 -3.05
N GLU A 72 -9.78 -15.50 -3.10
CA GLU A 72 -9.69 -14.12 -3.57
C GLU A 72 -8.76 -13.27 -2.68
N LEU A 73 -8.84 -13.44 -1.36
CA LEU A 73 -7.94 -12.80 -0.39
C LEU A 73 -6.48 -13.24 -0.59
N LYS A 74 -6.22 -14.52 -0.85
CA LYS A 74 -4.85 -15.01 -1.18
C LYS A 74 -4.30 -14.32 -2.43
N HIS A 75 -5.12 -14.18 -3.47
CA HIS A 75 -4.71 -13.44 -4.67
C HIS A 75 -4.51 -11.94 -4.42
N PHE A 76 -5.32 -11.36 -3.53
CA PHE A 76 -5.20 -9.96 -3.13
C PHE A 76 -3.92 -9.71 -2.34
N GLU A 77 -3.52 -10.60 -1.43
CA GLU A 77 -2.26 -10.54 -0.69
C GLU A 77 -1.06 -10.48 -1.62
N VAL A 78 -0.97 -11.40 -2.58
CA VAL A 78 0.11 -11.39 -3.60
C VAL A 78 0.14 -10.07 -4.39
N LYS A 79 -1.02 -9.45 -4.63
CA LYS A 79 -1.11 -8.15 -5.31
C LYS A 79 -0.59 -7.02 -4.42
N ILE A 80 -0.87 -7.05 -3.12
CA ILE A 80 -0.32 -6.11 -2.14
C ILE A 80 1.20 -6.27 -2.01
N GLU A 81 1.69 -7.49 -1.89
CA GLU A 81 3.13 -7.77 -1.82
C GLU A 81 3.88 -7.22 -3.04
N LYS A 82 3.34 -7.44 -4.25
CA LYS A 82 3.89 -6.87 -5.49
C LYS A 82 3.94 -5.34 -5.42
N HIS A 83 2.86 -4.69 -4.98
CA HIS A 83 2.84 -3.23 -4.82
C HIS A 83 3.89 -2.76 -3.80
N ASN A 84 4.00 -3.42 -2.64
CA ASN A 84 4.99 -3.11 -1.61
C ASN A 84 6.43 -3.29 -2.14
N HIS A 85 6.67 -4.31 -2.95
CA HIS A 85 7.96 -4.51 -3.61
C HIS A 85 8.30 -3.35 -4.57
N TYR A 86 7.36 -2.95 -5.43
CA TYR A 86 7.57 -1.82 -6.34
C TYR A 86 7.76 -0.50 -5.60
N GLN A 87 7.05 -0.27 -4.50
CA GLN A 87 7.28 0.91 -3.64
C GLN A 87 8.71 0.94 -3.06
N LYS A 88 9.23 -0.18 -2.57
CA LYS A 88 10.62 -0.28 -2.09
C LYS A 88 11.63 0.00 -3.21
N GLN A 89 11.40 -0.56 -4.41
CA GLN A 89 12.24 -0.29 -5.58
C GLN A 89 12.21 1.19 -5.98
N LEU A 90 11.04 1.82 -5.93
CA LEU A 90 10.89 3.24 -6.21
C LEU A 90 11.65 4.11 -5.19
N GLU A 91 11.61 3.76 -3.90
CA GLU A 91 12.36 4.47 -2.87
C GLU A 91 13.88 4.36 -3.08
N ILE A 92 14.38 3.15 -3.41
CA ILE A 92 15.79 2.94 -3.77
C ILE A 92 16.16 3.76 -5.01
N SER A 93 15.31 3.77 -6.04
CA SER A 93 15.53 4.56 -7.26
C SER A 93 15.56 6.05 -6.95
N HIS A 94 14.68 6.54 -6.07
CA HIS A 94 14.64 7.93 -5.64
C HIS A 94 15.94 8.34 -4.91
N GLN A 95 16.45 7.48 -4.04
CA GLN A 95 17.72 7.70 -3.36
C GLN A 95 18.89 7.76 -4.35
N LYS A 96 18.96 6.81 -5.30
CA LYS A 96 19.97 6.81 -6.36
C LYS A 96 19.93 8.07 -7.21
N LEU A 97 18.74 8.54 -7.57
CA LEU A 97 18.56 9.76 -8.35
C LEU A 97 19.10 11.00 -7.61
N ARG A 98 18.78 11.16 -6.31
CA ARG A 98 19.32 12.24 -5.47
C ARG A 98 20.84 12.17 -5.32
N HIS A 99 21.42 10.97 -5.30
CA HIS A 99 22.87 10.82 -5.30
C HIS A 99 23.49 11.27 -6.64
N VAL A 100 22.96 10.82 -7.79
CA VAL A 100 23.47 11.20 -9.11
C VAL A 100 23.32 12.70 -9.39
N GLU A 101 22.23 13.33 -8.92
CA GLU A 101 22.05 14.79 -8.96
C GLU A 101 23.18 15.56 -8.27
N ARG A 102 23.80 14.97 -7.25
CA ARG A 102 24.92 15.57 -6.53
C ARG A 102 26.26 15.47 -7.27
N PHE A 103 26.39 14.53 -8.21
CA PHE A 103 27.62 14.30 -8.99
C PHE A 103 27.64 15.01 -10.35
N GLY A 104 26.51 15.59 -10.79
CA GLY A 104 26.46 16.52 -11.93
C GLY A 104 26.48 15.91 -13.34
N ASP A 105 26.39 14.58 -13.46
CA ASP A 105 26.40 13.89 -14.75
C ASP A 105 25.01 13.91 -15.42
N GLN A 106 24.81 14.85 -16.34
CA GLN A 106 23.50 15.14 -16.93
C GLN A 106 22.89 14.00 -17.77
N GLU A 107 23.70 13.22 -18.47
CA GLU A 107 23.20 12.15 -19.35
C GLU A 107 22.69 10.96 -18.53
N HIS A 108 23.43 10.60 -17.47
CA HIS A 108 23.02 9.60 -16.49
C HIS A 108 21.80 10.03 -15.67
N LEU A 109 21.64 11.34 -15.43
CA LEU A 109 20.52 11.91 -14.70
C LEU A 109 19.21 11.81 -15.49
N SER A 110 19.23 12.11 -16.80
CA SER A 110 18.06 12.01 -17.67
C SER A 110 17.52 10.57 -17.74
N ARG A 111 18.40 9.60 -17.98
CA ARG A 111 18.03 8.17 -18.07
C ARG A 111 17.51 7.61 -16.75
N ASN A 112 18.08 8.05 -15.62
CA ASN A 112 17.63 7.64 -14.29
C ASN A 112 16.26 8.26 -13.96
N LYS A 113 16.04 9.52 -14.34
CA LYS A 113 14.76 10.23 -14.16
C LYS A 113 13.62 9.60 -14.95
N GLU A 114 13.87 9.18 -16.19
CA GLU A 114 12.88 8.44 -17.00
C GLU A 114 12.52 7.08 -16.38
N ARG A 115 13.52 6.32 -15.92
CA ARG A 115 13.29 5.05 -15.21
C ARG A 115 12.52 5.24 -13.90
N TYR A 116 12.84 6.29 -13.16
CA TYR A 116 12.11 6.66 -11.94
C TYR A 116 10.65 6.99 -12.25
N ALA A 117 10.39 7.78 -13.29
CA ALA A 117 9.03 8.16 -13.69
C ALA A 117 8.18 6.94 -14.08
N LEU A 118 8.73 6.02 -14.86
CA LEU A 118 8.05 4.78 -15.24
C LEU A 118 7.74 3.89 -14.02
N LEU A 119 8.70 3.75 -13.10
CA LEU A 119 8.51 3.01 -11.85
C LEU A 119 7.46 3.70 -10.96
N GLU A 120 7.46 5.02 -10.90
CA GLU A 120 6.49 5.80 -10.12
C GLU A 120 5.07 5.60 -10.66
N GLU A 121 4.89 5.69 -11.98
CA GLU A 121 3.60 5.49 -12.63
C GLU A 121 3.06 4.08 -12.38
N LYS A 122 3.89 3.06 -12.62
CA LYS A 122 3.51 1.66 -12.36
C LYS A 122 3.16 1.40 -10.90
N THR A 123 3.90 2.02 -9.97
CA THR A 123 3.64 1.91 -8.54
C THR A 123 2.30 2.57 -8.17
N LYS A 124 2.01 3.75 -8.72
CA LYS A 124 0.71 4.44 -8.53
C LYS A 124 -0.46 3.63 -9.09
N GLU A 125 -0.30 3.06 -10.27
CA GLU A 125 -1.32 2.22 -10.90
C GLU A 125 -1.63 0.97 -10.06
N LEU A 126 -0.59 0.28 -9.58
CA LEU A 126 -0.75 -0.85 -8.66
C LEU A 126 -1.41 -0.43 -7.36
N GLY A 127 -1.01 0.71 -6.79
CA GLY A 127 -1.63 1.25 -5.56
C GLY A 127 -3.12 1.55 -5.75
N TYR A 128 -3.50 2.12 -6.89
CA TYR A 128 -4.90 2.35 -7.24
C TYR A 128 -5.67 1.02 -7.37
N LYS A 129 -5.10 0.03 -8.06
CA LYS A 129 -5.69 -1.32 -8.17
C LYS A 129 -5.88 -1.96 -6.79
N VAL A 130 -4.88 -1.88 -5.90
CA VAL A 130 -4.97 -2.40 -4.54
C VAL A 130 -6.09 -1.71 -3.77
N LYS A 131 -6.16 -0.37 -3.82
CA LYS A 131 -7.22 0.40 -3.14
C LYS A 131 -8.62 0.03 -3.65
N LYS A 132 -8.78 -0.12 -4.97
CA LYS A 132 -10.06 -0.48 -5.58
C LYS A 132 -10.52 -1.88 -5.15
N HIS A 133 -9.62 -2.88 -5.16
CA HIS A 133 -9.96 -4.24 -4.69
C HIS A 133 -10.29 -4.23 -3.20
N LEU A 134 -9.54 -3.49 -2.37
CA LEU A 134 -9.84 -3.36 -0.95
C LEU A 134 -11.25 -2.81 -0.70
N GLN A 135 -11.63 -1.77 -1.45
CA GLN A 135 -12.96 -1.16 -1.34
C GLN A 135 -14.06 -2.13 -1.78
N ASP A 136 -13.82 -2.90 -2.85
CA ASP A 136 -14.78 -3.90 -3.33
C ASP A 136 -14.98 -5.04 -2.32
N LEU A 137 -13.88 -5.63 -1.83
CA LEU A 137 -13.89 -6.69 -0.82
C LEU A 137 -14.59 -6.22 0.47
N SER A 138 -14.23 -5.05 0.97
CA SER A 138 -14.87 -4.45 2.14
C SER A 138 -16.36 -4.18 1.92
N GLY A 139 -16.74 -3.70 0.73
CA GLY A 139 -18.13 -3.49 0.35
C GLY A 139 -18.93 -4.80 0.27
N ARG A 140 -18.33 -5.89 -0.24
CA ARG A 140 -18.95 -7.22 -0.29
C ARG A 140 -19.20 -7.78 1.10
N ILE A 141 -18.21 -7.71 1.99
CA ILE A 141 -18.37 -8.14 3.39
C ILE A 141 -19.48 -7.32 4.08
N SER A 142 -19.47 -5.99 3.87
CA SER A 142 -20.49 -5.11 4.47
C SER A 142 -21.91 -5.49 4.00
N ARG A 143 -22.10 -5.75 2.71
CA ARG A 143 -23.39 -6.24 2.19
C ARG A 143 -23.78 -7.59 2.77
N ALA A 144 -22.84 -8.54 2.85
CA ALA A 144 -23.09 -9.85 3.41
C ALA A 144 -23.51 -9.78 4.90
N ARG A 145 -22.99 -8.82 5.67
CA ARG A 145 -23.42 -8.56 7.06
C ARG A 145 -24.79 -7.91 7.16
N HIS A 146 -25.21 -7.14 6.16
CA HIS A 146 -26.46 -6.38 6.16
C HIS A 146 -27.57 -7.00 5.30
N ASN A 147 -27.38 -8.20 4.75
CA ASN A 147 -28.38 -8.91 3.94
C ASN A 147 -29.59 -9.43 4.75
N GLU A 148 -29.79 -8.97 5.98
CA GLU A 148 -31.05 -9.08 6.69
C GLU A 148 -31.87 -7.79 6.53
N LEU A 149 -32.61 -7.70 5.42
CA LEU A 149 -33.87 -6.97 5.29
C LEU A 149 -34.77 -7.70 4.29
#